data_AF-A0A5B2TG16-F1
#
_entry.id   AF-A0A5B2TG16-F1
#
_cell.length_a   1.000
_cell.length_b   1.000
_cell.length_c   1.000
_cell.angle_alpha   90.00
_cell.angle_beta   90.00
_cell.angle_gamma   90.00
#
_symmetry.space_group_name_H-M   'P 1'
#
loop_
_entity.id
_entity.type
_entity.pdbx_description
1 polymer ?
#
loop_
_entity_poly.entity_id
_entity_poly.type
_entity_poly.pdbx_seq_one_letter_code
_entity_poly.pdbx_strand_id
1 'polypeptide(L)'
;MVLRLRKRADLWTLMMPPTIWALHFLFCYLVAAVTCAKRGGVILTKPNPGVSFATLEGLQIWVTGGTAVALLLIAISARQAWRHWGFGLEDPPHDAATPEDRQRFLGYATLLLSALSFVSVIFIALPAYLILDCR
;
A
#
# COMPACT_ATOMS: atom_id res chain seq x y z
N MET A 1 -13.13 -6.62 8.99
CA MET A 1 -12.26 -7.79 9.29
C MET A 1 -10.79 -7.42 9.54
N VAL A 2 -10.33 -6.22 9.13
CA VAL A 2 -8.93 -5.75 9.18
C VAL A 2 -8.42 -5.34 10.59
N LEU A 3 -9.31 -5.14 11.57
CA LEU A 3 -8.99 -4.53 12.86
C LEU A 3 -9.22 -5.44 14.09
N ARG A 4 -9.13 -6.78 13.95
CA ARG A 4 -9.06 -7.62 15.16
C ARG A 4 -7.64 -7.56 15.72
N LEU A 5 -7.48 -6.88 16.84
CA LEU A 5 -6.31 -6.95 17.74
C LEU A 5 -6.10 -8.43 18.13
N ARG A 6 -5.32 -9.15 17.32
CA ARG A 6 -5.06 -10.57 17.54
C ARG A 6 -3.99 -10.69 18.61
N LYS A 7 -4.23 -11.52 19.63
CA LYS A 7 -3.34 -11.70 20.80
C LYS A 7 -1.99 -12.37 20.47
N ARG A 8 -1.82 -12.89 19.25
CA ARG A 8 -0.59 -13.57 18.79
C ARG A 8 -0.27 -13.15 17.35
N ALA A 9 1.02 -13.03 17.06
CA ALA A 9 1.52 -12.88 15.70
C ALA A 9 1.26 -14.18 14.92
N ASP A 10 0.59 -14.06 13.78
CA ASP A 10 0.23 -15.17 12.89
C ASP A 10 0.57 -14.81 11.44
N LEU A 11 0.54 -15.80 10.54
CA LEU A 11 0.80 -15.60 9.11
C LEU A 11 -0.13 -14.53 8.51
N TRP A 12 -1.34 -14.42 9.04
CA TRP A 12 -2.27 -13.38 8.62
C TRP A 12 -1.73 -11.97 8.87
N THR A 13 -1.23 -11.68 10.08
CA THR A 13 -0.67 -10.37 10.42
C THR A 13 0.55 -10.02 9.57
N LEU A 14 1.34 -11.02 9.18
CA LEU A 14 2.50 -10.87 8.30
C LEU A 14 2.10 -10.47 6.87
N MET A 15 1.02 -11.05 6.34
CA MET A 15 0.56 -10.83 4.97
C MET A 15 -0.33 -9.59 4.80
N MET A 16 -0.83 -9.01 5.89
CA MET A 16 -1.72 -7.85 5.82
C MET A 16 -1.08 -6.61 5.15
N PRO A 17 0.13 -6.14 5.55
CA PRO A 17 0.77 -4.98 4.89
C PRO A 17 0.97 -5.14 3.38
N PRO A 18 1.56 -6.24 2.86
CA PRO A 18 1.72 -6.41 1.42
C PRO A 18 0.38 -6.58 0.70
N THR A 19 -0.65 -7.15 1.34
CA THR A 19 -2.00 -7.22 0.75
C THR A 19 -2.62 -5.83 0.59
N ILE A 20 -2.48 -4.95 1.59
CA ILE A 20 -2.95 -3.57 1.51
C ILE A 20 -2.25 -2.83 0.37
N TRP A 21 -0.93 -3.00 0.25
CA TRP A 21 -0.15 -2.46 -0.86
C TRP A 21 -0.67 -2.95 -2.22
N ALA A 22 -0.89 -4.26 -2.40
CA ALA A 22 -1.37 -4.82 -3.66
C ALA A 22 -2.76 -4.30 -4.04
N LEU A 23 -3.66 -4.15 -3.06
CA LEU A 23 -4.99 -3.56 -3.27
C LEU A 23 -4.91 -2.07 -3.63
N HIS A 24 -4.01 -1.32 -3.00
CA HIS A 24 -3.76 0.07 -3.34
C HIS A 24 -3.18 0.22 -4.75
N PHE A 25 -2.23 -0.63 -5.14
CA PHE A 25 -1.72 -0.70 -6.51
C PHE A 25 -2.84 -0.91 -7.52
N LEU A 26 -3.66 -1.95 -7.31
CA LEU A 26 -4.78 -2.26 -8.18
C LEU A 26 -5.78 -1.11 -8.26
N PHE A 27 -6.08 -0.47 -7.12
CA PHE A 27 -6.95 0.69 -7.07
C PHE A 27 -6.39 1.85 -7.91
N CYS A 28 -5.14 2.26 -7.68
CA CYS A 28 -4.51 3.34 -8.44
C CYS A 28 -4.48 3.05 -9.95
N TYR A 29 -4.16 1.80 -10.31
CA TYR A 29 -4.17 1.35 -11.70
C TYR A 29 -5.56 1.48 -12.32
N LEU A 30 -6.60 0.96 -11.66
CA LEU A 30 -7.96 1.00 -12.16
C LEU A 30 -8.50 2.42 -12.28
N VAL A 31 -8.26 3.28 -11.28
CA VAL A 31 -8.71 4.68 -11.34
C VAL A 31 -8.01 5.41 -12.49
N ALA A 32 -6.70 5.22 -12.67
CA ALA A 32 -5.97 5.81 -13.80
C ALA A 32 -6.51 5.31 -15.14
N ALA A 33 -6.63 3.99 -15.31
CA ALA A 33 -7.11 3.37 -16.55
C ALA A 33 -8.54 3.82 -16.91
N VAL A 34 -9.46 3.80 -15.94
CA VAL A 34 -10.86 4.23 -16.16
C VAL A 34 -10.94 5.73 -16.46
N THR A 35 -10.13 6.55 -15.77
CA THR A 35 -10.10 8.00 -16.02
C THR A 35 -9.58 8.30 -17.41
N CYS A 36 -8.48 7.67 -17.83
CA CYS A 36 -7.93 7.84 -19.17
C CYS A 36 -8.87 7.29 -20.25
N ALA A 37 -9.51 6.14 -20.04
CA ALA A 37 -10.47 5.60 -21.01
C ALA A 37 -11.71 6.50 -21.19
N LYS A 38 -12.22 7.11 -20.10
CA LYS A 38 -13.43 7.95 -20.15
C LYS A 38 -13.17 9.39 -20.56
N ARG A 39 -12.06 10.00 -20.12
CA ARG A 39 -11.73 11.42 -20.35
C ARG A 39 -10.76 11.64 -21.51
N GLY A 40 -9.91 10.65 -21.81
CA GLY A 40 -8.91 10.75 -22.87
C GLY A 40 -9.47 10.68 -24.29
N GLY A 41 -10.78 10.40 -24.47
CA GLY A 41 -11.42 10.43 -25.78
C GLY A 41 -10.64 9.66 -26.85
N VAL A 42 -10.06 8.51 -26.49
CA VAL A 42 -9.32 7.66 -27.43
C VAL A 42 -10.33 6.96 -28.34
N ILE A 43 -10.87 7.72 -29.29
CA ILE A 43 -11.44 7.17 -30.50
C ILE A 43 -10.23 6.75 -31.33
N LEU A 44 -9.98 5.44 -31.44
CA LEU A 44 -8.92 4.83 -32.28
C LEU A 44 -8.99 5.23 -33.77
N THR A 45 -9.95 6.06 -34.14
CA THR A 45 -10.31 6.43 -35.52
C THR A 45 -10.03 7.90 -35.86
N LYS A 46 -9.60 8.77 -34.93
CA LYS A 46 -9.31 10.17 -35.26
C LYS A 46 -8.22 10.79 -34.37
N PRO A 47 -7.06 11.19 -34.91
CA PRO A 47 -6.14 12.07 -34.19
C PRO A 47 -6.85 13.42 -34.06
N ASN A 48 -7.27 13.80 -32.85
CA ASN A 48 -7.85 15.12 -32.59
C ASN A 48 -6.73 16.06 -32.11
N PRO A 49 -6.26 17.02 -32.93
CA PRO A 49 -5.13 17.90 -32.60
C PRO A 49 -5.50 19.04 -31.62
N GLY A 50 -6.54 18.88 -30.80
CA GLY A 50 -7.09 19.99 -30.01
C GLY A 50 -7.95 19.61 -28.81
N VAL A 51 -7.82 18.39 -28.28
CA VAL A 51 -8.47 18.07 -27.00
C VAL A 51 -7.77 18.84 -25.88
N SER A 52 -8.46 19.87 -25.38
CA SER A 52 -8.16 20.57 -24.13
C SER A 52 -7.80 19.52 -23.08
N PHE A 53 -6.58 19.65 -22.52
CA PHE A 53 -6.05 18.82 -21.46
C PHE A 53 -7.09 18.74 -20.34
N ALA A 54 -7.86 17.65 -20.29
CA ALA A 54 -8.80 17.43 -19.21
C ALA A 54 -7.97 17.28 -17.95
N THR A 55 -7.97 18.33 -17.11
CA THR A 55 -7.22 18.35 -15.86
C THR A 55 -7.57 17.09 -15.06
N LEU A 56 -6.53 16.35 -14.66
CA LEU A 56 -6.65 15.15 -13.83
C LEU A 56 -6.98 15.48 -12.36
N GLU A 57 -7.63 16.62 -12.10
CA GLU A 57 -8.03 17.06 -10.76
C GLU A 57 -8.81 15.97 -10.00
N GLY A 58 -9.60 15.16 -10.70
CA GLY A 58 -10.28 14.01 -10.12
C GLY A 58 -9.34 12.86 -9.75
N LEU A 59 -8.36 12.51 -10.59
CA LEU A 59 -7.45 11.38 -10.35
C LEU A 59 -6.63 11.62 -9.09
N GLN A 60 -6.08 12.82 -8.93
CA GLN A 60 -5.24 13.17 -7.79
C GLN A 60 -6.01 13.02 -6.49
N ILE A 61 -7.24 13.52 -6.39
CA ILE A 61 -8.07 13.37 -5.18
C ILE A 61 -8.29 11.90 -4.82
N TRP A 62 -8.64 11.05 -5.80
CA TRP A 62 -8.85 9.62 -5.58
C TRP A 62 -7.58 8.91 -5.13
N VAL A 63 -6.46 9.18 -5.81
CA VAL A 63 -5.16 8.58 -5.48
C VAL A 63 -4.69 9.05 -4.11
N THR A 64 -4.79 10.34 -3.77
CA THR A 64 -4.45 10.87 -2.45
C THR A 64 -5.28 10.19 -1.36
N GLY A 65 -6.60 10.11 -1.55
CA GLY A 65 -7.50 9.47 -0.59
C GLY A 65 -7.18 7.99 -0.39
N GLY A 66 -7.03 7.23 -1.48
CA GLY A 66 -6.68 5.81 -1.42
C GLY A 66 -5.31 5.57 -0.79
N THR A 67 -4.32 6.43 -1.10
CA THR A 67 -2.98 6.37 -0.52
C THR A 67 -3.01 6.65 0.97
N ALA A 68 -3.71 7.69 1.41
CA ALA A 68 -3.84 8.02 2.84
C ALA A 68 -4.46 6.87 3.64
N VAL A 69 -5.51 6.24 3.10
CA VAL A 69 -6.14 5.06 3.72
C VAL A 69 -5.17 3.89 3.79
N ALA A 70 -4.46 3.58 2.71
CA ALA A 70 -3.49 2.49 2.67
C ALA A 70 -2.34 2.71 3.68
N LEU A 71 -1.76 3.91 3.71
CA LEU A 71 -0.69 4.27 4.65
C LEU A 71 -1.17 4.17 6.10
N LEU A 72 -2.39 4.62 6.40
CA LEU A 72 -2.97 4.50 7.74
C LEU A 72 -3.10 3.03 8.17
N LEU A 73 -3.61 2.16 7.30
CA LEU A 73 -3.75 0.74 7.60
C LEU A 73 -2.39 0.04 7.79
N ILE A 74 -1.39 0.39 6.98
CA ILE A 74 -0.02 -0.12 7.12
C ILE A 74 0.61 0.38 8.42
N ALA A 75 0.45 1.66 8.77
CA ALA A 75 0.96 2.24 10.01
C ALA A 75 0.34 1.59 11.26
N ILE A 76 -0.96 1.27 11.22
CA ILE A 76 -1.64 0.50 12.27
C ILE A 76 -1.01 -0.90 12.39
N SER A 77 -0.73 -1.55 11.27
CA SER A 77 -0.12 -2.89 11.23
C SER A 77 1.31 -2.87 11.79
N ALA A 78 2.12 -1.88 11.40
CA ALA A 78 3.46 -1.64 11.92
C ALA A 78 3.43 -1.38 13.43
N ARG A 79 2.53 -0.53 13.91
CA ARG A 79 2.38 -0.23 15.35
C ARG A 79 2.00 -1.47 16.16
N GLN A 80 1.15 -2.33 15.59
CA GLN A 80 0.82 -3.62 16.22
C GLN A 80 2.03 -4.54 16.27
N ALA A 81 2.76 -4.69 15.16
CA ALA A 81 3.96 -5.53 15.10
C ALA A 81 5.05 -5.04 16.07
N TRP A 82 5.24 -3.72 16.18
CA TRP A 82 6.15 -3.10 17.16
C TRP A 82 5.80 -3.52 18.59
N ARG A 83 4.51 -3.52 18.95
CA ARG A 83 4.07 -3.94 20.29
C ARG A 83 4.31 -5.43 20.57
N HIS A 84 4.26 -6.29 19.56
CA HIS A 84 4.44 -7.74 19.74
C HIS A 84 5.89 -8.18 19.77
N TRP A 85 6.79 -7.47 19.09
CA TRP A 85 8.22 -7.77 19.12
C TRP A 85 8.82 -7.61 20.53
N GLY A 86 8.33 -6.63 21.30
CA GLY A 86 8.91 -6.30 22.60
C GLY A 86 10.24 -5.57 22.41
N PHE A 87 10.37 -4.42 23.05
CA PHE A 87 11.53 -3.53 22.93
C PHE A 87 12.83 -4.26 23.33
N GLY A 88 13.62 -4.74 22.36
CA GLY A 88 15.04 -5.08 22.51
C GLY A 88 15.46 -5.91 23.74
N LEU A 89 14.58 -6.77 24.28
CA LEU A 89 14.87 -7.52 25.51
C LEU A 89 15.78 -8.73 25.28
N GLU A 90 15.87 -9.21 24.04
CA GLU A 90 16.82 -10.24 23.62
C GLU A 90 17.34 -9.88 22.22
N ASP A 91 18.67 -9.91 22.06
CA ASP A 91 19.32 -9.66 20.78
C ASP A 91 18.98 -10.81 19.79
N PRO A 92 18.72 -10.50 18.52
CA PRO A 92 18.63 -11.51 17.47
C PRO A 92 19.89 -12.41 17.46
N PRO A 93 19.77 -13.69 17.04
CA PRO A 93 18.64 -14.32 16.36
C PRO A 93 17.65 -15.01 17.31
N HIS A 94 16.35 -14.74 17.16
CA HIS A 94 15.27 -15.49 17.82
C HIS A 94 15.03 -16.82 17.09
N ASP A 95 16.02 -17.73 17.12
CA ASP A 95 16.07 -18.96 16.32
C ASP A 95 15.79 -20.25 17.11
N ALA A 96 15.59 -20.15 18.42
CA ALA A 96 15.21 -21.31 19.21
C ALA A 96 13.80 -21.78 18.82
N ALA A 97 13.57 -23.09 18.95
CA ALA A 97 12.27 -23.73 18.66
C ALA A 97 11.23 -23.45 19.76
N THR A 98 11.18 -22.22 20.28
CA THR A 98 10.24 -21.78 21.32
C THR A 98 9.04 -21.05 20.70
N PRO A 99 7.83 -21.20 21.26
CA PRO A 99 6.65 -20.42 20.84
C PRO A 99 6.85 -18.90 20.92
N GLU A 100 7.69 -18.44 21.85
CA GLU A 100 8.02 -17.03 22.09
C GLU A 100 8.91 -16.47 20.98
N ASP A 101 10.00 -17.14 20.63
CA ASP A 101 10.92 -16.69 19.57
C ASP A 101 10.25 -16.68 18.20
N ARG A 102 9.36 -17.65 17.93
CA ARG A 102 8.51 -17.63 16.74
C ARG A 102 7.65 -16.36 16.65
N GLN A 103 7.07 -15.91 17.76
CA GLN A 103 6.24 -14.69 17.75
C GLN A 103 7.09 -13.44 17.53
N ARG A 104 8.29 -13.37 18.10
CA ARG A 104 9.23 -12.26 17.91
C ARG A 104 9.71 -12.18 16.46
N PHE A 105 10.09 -13.31 15.87
CA PHE A 105 10.47 -13.39 14.46
C PHE A 105 9.33 -12.91 13.55
N LEU A 106 8.11 -13.40 13.76
CA LEU A 106 6.94 -12.98 12.97
C LEU A 106 6.65 -11.48 13.15
N GLY A 107 6.80 -10.95 14.36
CA GLY A 107 6.66 -9.52 14.64
C GLY A 107 7.70 -8.68 13.87
N TYR A 108 8.97 -9.08 13.91
CA TYR A 108 10.06 -8.41 13.21
C TYR A 108 9.89 -8.46 11.68
N ALA A 109 9.57 -9.64 11.13
CA ALA A 109 9.30 -9.78 9.70
C ALA A 109 8.09 -8.92 9.27
N THR A 110 7.06 -8.81 10.10
CA THR A 110 5.90 -7.94 9.83
C THR A 110 6.29 -6.46 9.81
N LEU A 111 7.22 -6.02 10.67
CA LEU A 111 7.73 -4.65 10.66
C LEU A 111 8.48 -4.33 9.36
N LEU A 112 9.38 -5.23 8.93
CA LEU A 112 10.13 -5.07 7.68
C LEU A 112 9.18 -5.03 6.47
N LEU A 113 8.22 -5.95 6.40
CA LEU A 113 7.21 -5.95 5.34
C LEU A 113 6.31 -4.72 5.38
N SER A 114 5.98 -4.20 6.56
CA SER A 114 5.22 -2.96 6.70
C SER A 114 6.02 -1.76 6.19
N ALA A 115 7.31 -1.66 6.53
CA ALA A 115 8.19 -0.60 6.04
C ALA A 115 8.32 -0.64 4.50
N LEU A 116 8.57 -1.83 3.94
CA LEU A 116 8.62 -2.01 2.49
C LEU A 116 7.30 -1.61 1.83
N SER A 117 6.17 -2.11 2.33
CA SER A 117 4.84 -1.81 1.80
C SER A 117 4.52 -0.31 1.86
N PHE A 118 4.91 0.36 2.94
CA PHE A 118 4.74 1.80 3.12
C PHE A 118 5.47 2.59 2.03
N VAL A 119 6.74 2.28 1.80
CA VAL A 119 7.55 2.90 0.74
C VAL A 119 6.92 2.61 -0.62
N SER A 120 6.52 1.37 -0.90
CA SER A 120 5.93 1.00 -2.17
C SER A 120 4.60 1.73 -2.45
N VAL A 121 3.75 1.94 -1.45
CA VAL A 121 2.51 2.73 -1.58
C VAL A 121 2.79 4.18 -2.00
N ILE A 122 3.83 4.81 -1.44
CA ILE A 122 4.25 6.17 -1.83
C ILE A 122 4.71 6.18 -3.29
N PHE A 123 5.57 5.23 -3.67
CA PHE A 123 6.09 5.15 -5.03
C PHE A 123 5.00 4.89 -6.08
N ILE A 124 3.97 4.11 -5.75
CA ILE A 124 2.82 3.88 -6.63
C ILE A 124 1.96 5.14 -6.81
N ALA A 125 1.88 6.00 -5.80
CA ALA A 125 1.11 7.23 -5.89
C ALA A 125 1.81 8.32 -6.70
N LEU A 126 3.16 8.30 -6.78
CA LEU A 126 3.97 9.33 -7.46
C LEU A 126 3.56 9.60 -8.92
N PRO A 127 3.32 8.58 -9.78
CA PRO A 127 2.90 8.81 -11.17
C PRO A 127 1.66 9.70 -11.32
N ALA A 128 0.73 9.68 -10.37
CA ALA A 128 -0.47 10.53 -10.42
C ALA A 128 -0.17 12.04 -10.32
N TYR A 129 1.04 12.41 -9.88
CA TYR A 129 1.51 13.80 -9.77
C TYR A 129 2.56 14.15 -10.83
N LEU A 130 3.30 13.15 -11.32
CA LEU A 130 4.34 13.35 -12.33
C LEU A 130 3.82 13.23 -13.76
N ILE A 131 2.76 12.46 -13.98
CA ILE A 131 2.14 12.23 -15.29
C ILE A 131 0.81 12.98 -15.30
N LEU A 132 0.76 14.08 -16.05
CA LEU A 132 -0.37 15.01 -16.08
C LEU A 132 -1.28 14.81 -17.30
N ASP A 133 -0.99 13.82 -18.13
CA ASP A 133 -1.68 13.52 -19.38
C ASP A 133 -1.87 12.01 -19.59
N CYS A 134 -2.95 11.65 -20.28
CA CYS A 134 -3.26 10.28 -20.68
C CYS A 134 -2.81 10.09 -22.14
N ARG A 135 -1.49 10.03 -22.38
CA ARG A 135 -0.91 9.70 -23.68
C ARG A 135 -0.60 8.21 -23.83
#